data_AF-A0A9C8RJP5-F1
#
_entry.id   AF-A0A9C8RJP5-F1
#
_cell.length_a   1.000
_cell.length_b   1.000
_cell.length_c   1.000
_cell.angle_alpha   90.00
_cell.angle_beta   90.00
_cell.angle_gamma   90.00
#
_symmetry.space_group_name_H-M   'P 1'
#
loop_
_entity.id
_entity.type
_entity.pdbx_description
1 polymer ?
#
loop_
_entity_poly.entity_id
_entity_poly.type
_entity_poly.pdbx_seq_one_letter_code
_entity_poly.pdbx_strand_id
1 'polypeptide(L)'
;MQVFCAGYRLRQTRSGNGPGASRSRVNFRRHRPMLKEGSVAMANRDSERDQVERRVQQWRALKPTLFRNSEELVCHRTWGQFAMYQRALATPEFEAFIRDPDSFFYQGRMLKRGDSTTVMAITLDGVTYVVKRYNLRNFWYGIRRLFRPTRAWRCWASAHMLQTFGVATPAPVLMLERRWGPLRRQGYYVTALVEGPDVLQFVGDEPINGAHWQQTLERFRALLQTMQRYRFIHGDMKATNFIATRDALVALDLDAVRELRDRRTFNRLLQRDIRRWLANWQHRPDLMPVLQAMVDAVVANTDQAAAGEAPGADT
;
A
#
# COMPACT_ATOMS: atom_id res chain seq x y z
N MET A 1 -15.48 -18.97 4.53
CA MET A 1 -14.19 -18.51 5.09
C MET A 1 -13.06 -19.08 4.26
N GLN A 2 -12.72 -18.38 3.16
CA GLN A 2 -11.52 -18.50 2.31
C GLN A 2 -11.84 -17.68 1.04
N VAL A 3 -11.48 -16.40 1.03
CA VAL A 3 -11.30 -15.69 -0.24
C VAL A 3 -9.81 -15.81 -0.54
N PHE A 4 -9.47 -16.85 -1.29
CA PHE A 4 -8.13 -17.08 -1.82
C PHE A 4 -7.74 -15.87 -2.68
N CYS A 5 -6.69 -15.14 -2.27
CA CYS A 5 -5.91 -14.33 -3.18
C CYS A 5 -5.24 -15.28 -4.19
N ALA A 6 -5.80 -15.37 -5.39
CA ALA A 6 -5.16 -16.03 -6.51
C ALA A 6 -3.96 -15.19 -6.99
N GLY A 7 -2.78 -15.80 -7.01
CA GLY A 7 -1.59 -15.18 -7.57
C GLY A 7 -0.37 -16.09 -7.48
N TYR A 8 -0.10 -16.79 -8.59
CA TYR A 8 1.13 -17.49 -8.97
C TYR A 8 1.31 -18.96 -8.55
N ARG A 9 1.12 -19.82 -9.54
CA ARG A 9 1.27 -21.29 -9.55
C ARG A 9 2.75 -21.63 -9.85
N LEU A 10 3.50 -22.15 -8.88
CA LEU A 10 4.81 -22.76 -9.11
C LEU A 10 4.63 -24.25 -9.46
N ARG A 11 5.01 -24.63 -10.69
CA ARG A 11 5.17 -26.04 -11.11
C ARG A 11 6.36 -26.64 -10.36
N GLN A 12 6.13 -27.67 -9.56
CA GLN A 12 7.16 -28.64 -9.17
C GLN A 12 7.10 -29.83 -10.13
N THR A 13 8.24 -30.19 -10.73
CA THR A 13 8.42 -31.48 -11.39
C THR A 13 9.26 -32.38 -10.50
N ARG A 14 8.74 -33.58 -10.21
CA ARG A 14 9.43 -34.72 -9.59
C ARG A 14 9.87 -35.70 -10.67
N SER A 15 11.09 -36.20 -10.57
CA SER A 15 11.55 -37.54 -10.99
C SER A 15 12.90 -37.76 -10.29
N GLY A 16 13.33 -38.90 -9.75
CA GLY A 16 12.96 -40.31 -9.82
C GLY A 16 14.23 -41.10 -9.45
N ASN A 17 14.11 -42.22 -8.76
CA ASN A 17 15.15 -43.01 -8.05
C ASN A 17 16.22 -43.71 -8.91
N GLY A 18 17.37 -44.05 -8.28
CA GLY A 18 17.98 -45.41 -8.36
C GLY A 18 19.46 -45.52 -8.78
N PRO A 19 20.19 -46.61 -8.41
CA PRO A 19 21.51 -46.52 -7.77
C PRO A 19 22.70 -47.19 -8.52
N GLY A 20 23.93 -46.94 -8.09
CA GLY A 20 25.12 -47.71 -8.50
C GLY A 20 26.43 -47.20 -7.90
N ALA A 21 27.14 -48.08 -7.17
CA ALA A 21 28.40 -47.79 -6.47
C ALA A 21 29.64 -47.96 -7.37
N SER A 22 30.65 -47.11 -7.19
CA SER A 22 32.06 -47.50 -7.34
C SER A 22 32.99 -46.47 -6.69
N ARG A 23 33.94 -46.96 -5.88
CA ARG A 23 34.96 -46.20 -5.15
C ARG A 23 36.07 -45.77 -6.10
N SER A 24 36.37 -44.48 -6.15
CA SER A 24 37.66 -43.95 -6.63
C SER A 24 38.10 -42.81 -5.73
N ARG A 25 39.25 -42.96 -5.06
CA ARG A 25 39.92 -41.90 -4.30
C ARG A 25 40.38 -40.82 -5.28
N VAL A 26 39.87 -39.59 -5.13
CA VAL A 26 40.39 -38.41 -5.81
C VAL A 26 40.82 -37.39 -4.75
N ASN A 27 42.06 -36.93 -4.89
CA ASN A 27 42.76 -36.02 -4.01
C ASN A 27 41.95 -34.74 -3.72
N PHE A 28 41.84 -34.40 -2.43
CA PHE A 28 41.36 -33.11 -1.95
C PHE A 28 42.36 -32.00 -2.32
N ARG A 29 42.13 -31.30 -3.43
CA ARG A 29 42.54 -29.90 -3.57
C ARG A 29 41.30 -29.03 -3.32
N ARG A 30 41.20 -28.45 -2.12
CA ARG A 30 40.23 -27.39 -1.84
C ARG A 30 40.61 -26.14 -2.65
N HIS A 31 40.20 -26.07 -3.91
CA HIS A 31 39.99 -24.77 -4.54
C HIS A 31 38.68 -24.21 -3.98
N ARG A 32 38.82 -23.35 -2.97
CA ARG A 32 37.77 -22.38 -2.62
C ARG A 32 37.62 -21.49 -3.86
N PRO A 33 36.48 -21.49 -4.58
CA PRO A 33 36.25 -20.45 -5.56
C PRO A 33 36.05 -19.18 -4.75
N MET A 34 37.06 -18.32 -4.78
CA MET A 34 36.97 -16.95 -4.28
C MET A 34 36.07 -16.18 -5.26
N LEU A 35 34.76 -16.46 -5.23
CA LEU A 35 33.77 -15.61 -5.87
C LEU A 35 33.82 -14.29 -5.11
N LYS A 36 34.49 -13.31 -5.74
CA LYS A 36 34.68 -11.96 -5.24
C LYS A 36 33.33 -11.45 -4.73
N GLU A 37 33.24 -11.13 -3.44
CA GLU A 37 32.03 -10.60 -2.80
C GLU A 37 31.42 -9.41 -3.58
N GLY A 38 32.25 -8.66 -4.30
CA GLY A 38 31.83 -7.60 -5.23
C GLY A 38 30.97 -8.05 -6.42
N SER A 39 31.15 -9.27 -6.96
CA SER A 39 30.35 -9.79 -8.08
C SER A 39 28.93 -10.16 -7.63
N VAL A 40 28.78 -10.73 -6.44
CA VAL A 40 27.47 -11.05 -5.84
C VAL A 40 26.74 -9.76 -5.43
N ALA A 41 27.45 -8.79 -4.86
CA ALA A 41 26.88 -7.49 -4.48
C ALA A 41 26.45 -6.64 -5.69
N MET A 42 27.11 -6.80 -6.85
CA MET A 42 26.71 -6.16 -8.10
C MET A 42 25.48 -6.84 -8.71
N ALA A 43 25.48 -8.18 -8.82
CA ALA A 43 24.34 -8.95 -9.32
C ALA A 43 23.05 -8.73 -8.49
N ASN A 44 23.18 -8.62 -7.16
CA ASN A 44 22.04 -8.30 -6.29
C ASN A 44 21.51 -6.88 -6.53
N ARG A 45 22.38 -5.90 -6.80
CA ARG A 45 21.98 -4.52 -7.14
C ARG A 45 21.28 -4.45 -8.49
N ASP A 46 21.78 -5.17 -9.48
CA ASP A 46 21.17 -5.22 -10.81
C ASP A 46 19.79 -5.90 -10.76
N SER A 47 19.67 -7.02 -10.02
CA SER A 47 18.38 -7.68 -9.79
C SER A 47 17.38 -6.79 -9.04
N GLU A 48 17.84 -5.98 -8.07
CA GLU A 48 16.98 -5.05 -7.34
C GLU A 48 16.51 -3.93 -8.26
N ARG A 49 17.42 -3.32 -9.05
CA ARG A 49 17.11 -2.28 -10.04
C ARG A 49 16.08 -2.76 -11.06
N ASP A 50 16.28 -3.96 -11.60
CA ASP A 50 15.32 -4.59 -12.52
C ASP A 50 13.93 -4.73 -11.89
N GLN A 51 13.86 -5.14 -10.63
CA GLN A 51 12.58 -5.26 -9.92
C GLN A 51 11.91 -3.89 -9.72
N VAL A 52 12.68 -2.86 -9.37
CA VAL A 52 12.17 -1.48 -9.23
C VAL A 52 11.58 -1.01 -10.55
N GLU A 53 12.33 -1.14 -11.64
CA GLU A 53 11.92 -0.66 -12.95
C GLU A 53 10.66 -1.40 -13.43
N ARG A 54 10.61 -2.73 -13.30
CA ARG A 54 9.42 -3.53 -13.65
C ARG A 54 8.17 -3.05 -12.93
N ARG A 55 8.25 -2.79 -11.62
CA ARG A 55 7.10 -2.29 -10.84
C ARG A 55 6.69 -0.87 -11.25
N VAL A 56 7.65 0.00 -11.57
CA VAL A 56 7.35 1.34 -12.10
C VAL A 56 6.67 1.25 -13.47
N GLN A 57 7.15 0.40 -14.36
CA GLN A 57 6.54 0.17 -15.67
C GLN A 57 5.13 -0.42 -15.53
N GLN A 58 4.93 -1.40 -14.65
CA GLN A 58 3.63 -1.97 -14.32
C GLN A 58 2.66 -0.88 -13.82
N TRP A 59 3.10 -0.01 -12.91
CA TRP A 59 2.27 1.10 -12.43
C TRP A 59 1.91 2.08 -13.56
N ARG A 60 2.87 2.45 -14.41
CA ARG A 60 2.64 3.34 -15.56
C ARG A 60 1.63 2.78 -16.55
N ALA A 61 1.66 1.46 -16.79
CA ALA A 61 0.69 0.77 -17.64
C ALA A 61 -0.70 0.68 -16.98
N LEU A 62 -0.77 0.36 -15.68
CA LEU A 62 -2.03 0.19 -14.95
C LEU A 62 -2.78 1.52 -14.74
N LYS A 63 -2.07 2.57 -14.30
CA LYS A 63 -2.65 3.86 -13.90
C LYS A 63 -3.70 4.46 -14.86
N PRO A 64 -3.50 4.52 -16.19
CA PRO A 64 -4.51 5.05 -17.12
C PRO A 64 -5.75 4.17 -17.29
N THR A 65 -5.66 2.88 -16.92
CA THR A 65 -6.74 1.89 -17.08
C THR A 65 -7.66 1.80 -15.86
N LEU A 66 -7.22 2.29 -14.69
CA LEU A 66 -7.92 2.19 -13.40
C LEU A 66 -9.35 2.76 -13.35
N PHE A 67 -9.74 3.56 -14.34
CA PHE A 67 -11.02 4.25 -14.40
C PHE A 67 -11.81 3.89 -15.67
N ARG A 68 -11.52 2.73 -16.24
CA ARG A 68 -12.13 2.18 -17.46
C ARG A 68 -12.54 0.74 -17.23
N ASN A 69 -13.49 0.24 -18.02
CA ASN A 69 -13.82 -1.18 -18.03
C ASN A 69 -12.60 -2.01 -18.40
N SER A 70 -12.40 -3.12 -17.70
CA SER A 70 -11.39 -4.14 -17.99
C SER A 70 -11.92 -5.54 -17.68
N GLU A 71 -11.11 -6.58 -17.87
CA GLU A 71 -11.49 -7.94 -17.50
C GLU A 71 -11.81 -8.05 -16.00
N GLU A 72 -11.00 -7.43 -15.15
CA GLU A 72 -11.15 -7.49 -13.68
C GLU A 72 -12.05 -6.40 -13.11
N LEU A 73 -12.20 -5.27 -13.80
CA LEU A 73 -12.93 -4.09 -13.30
C LEU A 73 -14.16 -3.75 -14.14
N VAL A 74 -15.24 -3.42 -13.44
CA VAL A 74 -16.43 -2.80 -14.01
C VAL A 74 -16.37 -1.29 -13.78
N CYS A 75 -16.60 -0.54 -14.85
CA CYS A 75 -16.80 0.90 -14.88
C CYS A 75 -18.28 1.15 -15.19
N HIS A 76 -19.03 1.53 -14.15
CA HIS A 76 -20.43 1.91 -14.28
C HIS A 76 -20.53 3.44 -14.30
N ARG A 77 -21.16 3.99 -15.35
CA ARG A 77 -21.19 5.41 -15.62
C ARG A 77 -22.59 5.87 -16.01
N THR A 78 -23.21 6.71 -15.19
CA THR A 78 -24.47 7.39 -15.49
C THR A 78 -24.31 8.91 -15.34
N TRP A 79 -25.37 9.67 -15.60
CA TRP A 79 -25.37 11.11 -15.31
C TRP A 79 -25.24 11.39 -13.79
N GLY A 80 -25.81 10.52 -12.96
CA GLY A 80 -25.88 10.67 -11.50
C GLY A 80 -24.75 10.00 -10.72
N GLN A 81 -24.07 9.01 -11.32
CA GLN A 81 -23.09 8.17 -10.62
C GLN A 81 -21.90 7.80 -11.50
N PHE A 82 -20.76 7.54 -10.85
CA PHE A 82 -19.59 6.89 -11.42
C PHE A 82 -19.08 5.86 -10.44
N ALA A 83 -18.92 4.61 -10.86
CA ALA A 83 -18.40 3.56 -10.00
C ALA A 83 -17.34 2.71 -10.70
N MET A 84 -16.31 2.33 -9.94
CA MET A 84 -15.32 1.32 -10.29
C MET A 84 -15.35 0.22 -9.25
N TYR A 85 -15.54 -1.04 -9.66
CA TYR A 85 -15.58 -2.18 -8.75
C TYR A 85 -15.08 -3.46 -9.42
N GLN A 86 -14.74 -4.45 -8.62
CA GLN A 86 -14.30 -5.75 -9.14
C GLN A 86 -15.45 -6.47 -9.81
N ARG A 87 -15.23 -7.00 -11.01
CA ARG A 87 -16.24 -7.72 -11.80
C ARG A 87 -16.80 -8.94 -11.07
N ALA A 88 -15.96 -9.62 -10.29
CA ALA A 88 -16.37 -10.76 -9.46
C ALA A 88 -17.43 -10.40 -8.40
N LEU A 89 -17.63 -9.10 -8.13
CA LEU A 89 -18.58 -8.60 -7.13
C LEU A 89 -19.83 -7.97 -7.76
N ALA A 90 -20.09 -8.18 -9.05
CA ALA A 90 -21.30 -7.68 -9.73
C ALA A 90 -22.56 -8.51 -9.37
N THR A 91 -22.84 -8.65 -8.07
CA THR A 91 -24.02 -9.34 -7.53
C THR A 91 -25.21 -8.38 -7.43
N PRO A 92 -26.46 -8.87 -7.36
CA PRO A 92 -27.62 -8.02 -7.15
C PRO A 92 -27.56 -7.16 -5.88
N GLU A 93 -26.98 -7.66 -4.79
CA GLU A 93 -26.84 -6.91 -3.54
C GLU A 93 -25.80 -5.79 -3.66
N PHE A 94 -24.67 -6.05 -4.32
CA PHE A 94 -23.68 -5.01 -4.63
C PHE A 94 -24.26 -3.93 -5.54
N GLU A 95 -25.02 -4.30 -6.57
CA GLU A 95 -25.68 -3.33 -7.45
C GLU A 95 -26.72 -2.49 -6.71
N ALA A 96 -27.45 -3.09 -5.76
CA ALA A 96 -28.35 -2.36 -4.87
C ALA A 96 -27.60 -1.36 -3.98
N PHE A 97 -26.45 -1.77 -3.41
CA PHE A 97 -25.56 -0.89 -2.67
C PHE A 97 -25.02 0.26 -3.53
N ILE A 98 -24.61 0.01 -4.77
CA ILE A 98 -24.12 1.06 -5.69
C ILE A 98 -25.22 2.09 -5.98
N ARG A 99 -26.47 1.61 -6.14
CA ARG A 99 -27.63 2.46 -6.41
C ARG A 99 -27.93 3.38 -5.24
N ASP A 100 -28.02 2.83 -4.03
CA ASP A 100 -28.29 3.60 -2.81
C ASP A 100 -27.45 3.17 -1.59
N PRO A 101 -26.18 3.62 -1.50
CA PRO A 101 -25.27 3.20 -0.44
C PRO A 101 -25.69 3.67 0.95
N ASP A 102 -26.45 4.78 1.05
CA ASP A 102 -26.86 5.34 2.33
C ASP A 102 -27.89 4.44 3.05
N SER A 103 -28.71 3.67 2.31
CA SER A 103 -29.69 2.75 2.90
C SER A 103 -29.03 1.64 3.73
N PHE A 104 -27.81 1.22 3.37
CA PHE A 104 -27.04 0.19 4.07
C PHE A 104 -26.38 0.70 5.35
N PHE A 105 -26.36 2.02 5.59
CA PHE A 105 -25.74 2.60 6.78
C PHE A 105 -26.61 2.41 8.03
N TYR A 106 -27.92 2.17 7.87
CA TYR A 106 -28.81 1.85 8.99
C TYR A 106 -28.55 0.44 9.56
N GLN A 107 -28.05 -0.48 8.74
CA GLN A 107 -27.78 -1.87 9.13
C GLN A 107 -26.31 -2.13 9.46
N GLY A 108 -25.42 -1.21 9.07
CA GLY A 108 -23.98 -1.33 9.30
C GLY A 108 -23.55 -1.01 10.73
N ARG A 109 -22.42 -1.60 11.15
CA ARG A 109 -21.76 -1.24 12.42
C ARG A 109 -20.90 0.00 12.23
N MET A 110 -21.14 1.04 13.02
CA MET A 110 -20.35 2.26 12.96
C MET A 110 -18.96 2.04 13.56
N LEU A 111 -17.92 2.30 12.77
CA LEU A 111 -16.52 2.22 13.22
C LEU A 111 -15.99 3.60 13.62
N LYS A 112 -16.36 4.64 12.86
CA LYS A 112 -15.96 6.02 13.14
C LYS A 112 -16.98 7.02 12.59
N ARG A 113 -17.46 7.91 13.46
CA ARG A 113 -18.26 9.08 13.05
C ARG A 113 -17.39 10.32 13.10
N GLY A 114 -17.22 10.99 11.98
CA GLY A 114 -16.61 12.32 11.94
C GLY A 114 -17.32 13.21 10.94
N ASP A 115 -17.22 14.53 11.14
CA ASP A 115 -17.89 15.52 10.30
C ASP A 115 -17.51 15.42 8.81
N SER A 116 -16.26 15.02 8.53
CA SER A 116 -15.75 14.92 7.16
C SER A 116 -15.88 13.53 6.55
N THR A 117 -15.88 12.48 7.38
CA THR A 117 -15.84 11.09 6.93
C THR A 117 -16.60 10.22 7.91
N THR A 118 -17.50 9.39 7.40
CA THR A 118 -18.19 8.35 8.17
C THR A 118 -17.64 7.00 7.74
N VAL A 119 -17.22 6.18 8.70
CA VAL A 119 -16.67 4.84 8.45
C VAL A 119 -17.59 3.80 9.08
N MET A 120 -18.06 2.87 8.26
CA MET A 120 -18.99 1.81 8.63
C MET A 120 -18.43 0.46 8.22
N ALA A 121 -18.72 -0.59 8.97
CA ALA A 121 -18.64 -1.96 8.50
C ALA A 121 -20.04 -2.40 8.03
N ILE A 122 -20.15 -2.88 6.80
CA ILE A 122 -21.40 -3.42 6.23
C ILE A 122 -21.17 -4.85 5.78
N THR A 123 -22.22 -5.66 5.74
CA THR A 123 -22.15 -7.01 5.18
C THR A 123 -22.95 -7.04 3.87
N LEU A 124 -22.32 -7.51 2.80
CA LEU A 124 -22.94 -7.74 1.49
C LEU A 124 -22.59 -9.16 1.06
N ASP A 125 -23.57 -9.94 0.61
CA ASP A 125 -23.44 -11.34 0.21
C ASP A 125 -22.71 -12.20 1.26
N GLY A 126 -22.98 -11.92 2.55
CA GLY A 126 -22.34 -12.61 3.69
C GLY A 126 -20.87 -12.23 3.96
N VAL A 127 -20.32 -11.25 3.25
CA VAL A 127 -18.95 -10.75 3.44
C VAL A 127 -18.97 -9.35 4.02
N THR A 128 -18.17 -9.11 5.07
CA THR A 128 -18.07 -7.79 5.70
C THR A 128 -17.02 -6.90 5.02
N TYR A 129 -17.42 -5.68 4.69
CA TYR A 129 -16.62 -4.65 4.05
C TYR A 129 -16.56 -3.38 4.90
N VAL A 130 -15.50 -2.60 4.72
CA VAL A 130 -15.37 -1.26 5.32
C VAL A 130 -15.73 -0.20 4.29
N VAL A 131 -16.72 0.63 4.61
CA VAL A 131 -17.18 1.73 3.76
C VAL A 131 -16.77 3.05 4.39
N LYS A 132 -16.02 3.85 3.64
CA LYS A 132 -15.73 5.25 3.93
C LYS A 132 -16.62 6.14 3.08
N ARG A 133 -17.55 6.86 3.72
CA ARG A 133 -18.36 7.92 3.12
C ARG A 133 -17.72 9.28 3.37
N TYR A 134 -17.34 9.98 2.31
CA TYR A 134 -16.76 11.31 2.39
C TYR A 134 -17.86 12.37 2.28
N ASN A 135 -18.13 13.07 3.38
CA ASN A 135 -19.18 14.08 3.46
C ASN A 135 -18.71 15.39 2.82
N LEU A 136 -19.60 16.05 2.08
CA LEU A 136 -19.37 17.39 1.54
C LEU A 136 -19.49 18.42 2.66
N ARG A 137 -18.36 18.82 3.26
CA ARG A 137 -18.41 19.70 4.43
C ARG A 137 -18.80 21.16 4.12
N ASN A 138 -18.82 21.62 2.85
CA ASN A 138 -19.36 22.94 2.44
C ASN A 138 -19.44 23.07 0.90
N PHE A 139 -20.64 23.08 0.32
CA PHE A 139 -20.88 23.17 -1.14
C PHE A 139 -20.51 24.55 -1.73
N TRP A 140 -20.54 25.60 -0.92
CA TRP A 140 -20.39 27.00 -1.37
C TRP A 140 -18.95 27.54 -1.42
N TYR A 141 -17.93 26.74 -1.10
CA TYR A 141 -16.51 27.17 -1.16
C TYR A 141 -15.76 26.73 -2.43
N GLY A 142 -16.45 26.71 -3.57
CA GLY A 142 -15.81 26.76 -4.89
C GLY A 142 -16.27 25.66 -5.85
N ILE A 143 -17.00 26.07 -6.87
CA ILE A 143 -17.42 25.26 -8.03
C ILE A 143 -16.23 24.48 -8.64
N ARG A 144 -15.01 25.05 -8.61
CA ARG A 144 -13.77 24.39 -9.08
C ARG A 144 -13.49 23.06 -8.36
N ARG A 145 -13.97 22.86 -7.13
CA ARG A 145 -13.80 21.62 -6.37
C ARG A 145 -14.68 20.49 -6.90
N LEU A 146 -15.83 20.81 -7.52
CA LEU A 146 -16.73 19.83 -8.13
C LEU A 146 -16.08 19.11 -9.33
N PHE A 147 -15.08 19.74 -9.96
CA PHE A 147 -14.33 19.14 -11.07
C PHE A 147 -13.09 18.35 -10.62
N ARG A 148 -12.70 18.45 -9.34
CA ARG A 148 -11.51 17.75 -8.82
C ARG A 148 -11.85 16.31 -8.43
N PRO A 149 -10.91 15.36 -8.60
CA PRO A 149 -11.09 14.00 -8.09
C PRO A 149 -11.50 13.97 -6.62
N THR A 150 -12.50 13.14 -6.30
CA THR A 150 -12.94 12.95 -4.90
C THR A 150 -11.85 12.26 -4.08
N ARG A 151 -12.03 12.24 -2.75
CA ARG A 151 -11.16 11.44 -1.88
C ARG A 151 -11.25 9.95 -2.22
N ALA A 152 -12.45 9.45 -2.52
CA ALA A 152 -12.65 8.07 -2.93
C ALA A 152 -11.84 7.72 -4.20
N TRP A 153 -11.83 8.60 -5.19
CA TRP A 153 -11.01 8.45 -6.40
C TRP A 153 -9.51 8.36 -6.05
N ARG A 154 -9.03 9.21 -5.14
CA ARG A 154 -7.63 9.19 -4.71
C ARG A 154 -7.29 7.93 -3.94
N CYS A 155 -8.16 7.46 -3.06
CA CYS A 155 -7.97 6.20 -2.34
C CYS A 155 -7.89 5.02 -3.31
N TRP A 156 -8.78 4.96 -4.30
CA TRP A 156 -8.76 3.92 -5.34
C TRP A 156 -7.42 3.88 -6.07
N ALA A 157 -6.98 5.02 -6.63
CA ALA A 157 -5.70 5.10 -7.32
C ALA A 157 -4.51 4.76 -6.41
N SER A 158 -4.53 5.25 -5.17
CA SER A 158 -3.45 5.03 -4.22
C SER A 158 -3.37 3.58 -3.74
N ALA A 159 -4.51 2.91 -3.54
CA ALA A 159 -4.54 1.50 -3.16
C ALA A 159 -3.90 0.62 -4.23
N HIS A 160 -4.29 0.81 -5.50
CA HIS A 160 -3.68 0.08 -6.61
C HIS A 160 -2.19 0.42 -6.80
N MET A 161 -1.80 1.68 -6.58
CA MET A 161 -0.39 2.07 -6.58
C MET A 161 0.41 1.33 -5.49
N LEU A 162 -0.08 1.34 -4.26
CA LEU A 162 0.56 0.67 -3.12
C LEU A 162 0.66 -0.84 -3.35
N GLN A 163 -0.41 -1.48 -3.83
CA GLN A 163 -0.39 -2.89 -4.20
C GLN A 163 0.67 -3.20 -5.26
N THR A 164 0.78 -2.36 -6.31
CA THR A 164 1.81 -2.51 -7.36
C THR A 164 3.23 -2.38 -6.79
N PHE A 165 3.41 -1.50 -5.80
CA PHE A 165 4.70 -1.31 -5.12
C PHE A 165 4.96 -2.28 -3.98
N GLY A 166 4.05 -3.23 -3.73
CA GLY A 166 4.19 -4.25 -2.69
C GLY A 166 3.96 -3.73 -1.27
N VAL A 167 3.26 -2.61 -1.11
CA VAL A 167 2.80 -2.10 0.19
C VAL A 167 1.40 -2.63 0.46
N ALA A 168 1.23 -3.32 1.59
CA ALA A 168 -0.06 -3.87 1.97
C ALA A 168 -1.06 -2.74 2.33
N THR A 169 -2.28 -2.88 1.83
CA THR A 169 -3.43 -2.00 2.06
C THR A 169 -4.68 -2.87 1.98
N PRO A 170 -5.81 -2.52 2.63
CA PRO A 170 -7.05 -3.23 2.44
C PRO A 170 -7.40 -3.31 0.94
N ALA A 171 -7.86 -4.47 0.49
CA ALA A 171 -8.16 -4.68 -0.91
C ALA A 171 -9.23 -3.67 -1.38
N PRO A 172 -8.98 -2.86 -2.43
CA PRO A 172 -9.96 -1.94 -2.96
C PRO A 172 -11.08 -2.73 -3.63
N VAL A 173 -12.31 -2.55 -3.14
CA VAL A 173 -13.49 -3.30 -3.59
C VAL A 173 -14.33 -2.46 -4.53
N LEU A 174 -14.65 -1.24 -4.10
CA LEU A 174 -15.48 -0.31 -4.86
C LEU A 174 -15.05 1.13 -4.59
N MET A 175 -15.07 1.94 -5.64
CA MET A 175 -15.05 3.40 -5.58
C MET A 175 -16.30 3.91 -6.26
N LEU A 176 -17.09 4.73 -5.57
CA LEU A 176 -18.34 5.31 -6.07
C LEU A 176 -18.36 6.82 -5.86
N GLU A 177 -18.73 7.58 -6.89
CA GLU A 177 -18.99 9.02 -6.83
C GLU A 177 -20.44 9.29 -7.21
N ARG A 178 -21.19 9.99 -6.35
CA ARG A 178 -22.43 10.67 -6.73
C ARG A 178 -22.09 12.00 -7.40
N ARG A 179 -22.75 12.32 -8.50
CA ARG A 179 -22.44 13.49 -9.34
C ARG A 179 -23.66 14.01 -10.09
N TRP A 180 -23.53 15.18 -10.69
CA TRP A 180 -24.44 15.69 -11.72
C TRP A 180 -23.62 16.00 -12.96
N GLY A 181 -23.58 15.06 -13.91
CA GLY A 181 -22.68 15.13 -15.06
C GLY A 181 -21.22 15.23 -14.60
N PRO A 182 -20.48 16.32 -14.94
CA PRO A 182 -19.08 16.50 -14.52
C PRO A 182 -18.92 16.93 -13.05
N LEU A 183 -20.00 17.34 -12.37
CA LEU A 183 -19.95 17.91 -11.02
C LEU A 183 -19.97 16.79 -9.97
N ARG A 184 -18.81 16.49 -9.40
CA ARG A 184 -18.64 15.44 -8.37
C ARG A 184 -19.10 15.95 -7.01
N ARG A 185 -19.93 15.18 -6.33
CA ARG A 185 -20.52 15.53 -5.02
C ARG A 185 -19.95 14.66 -3.91
N GLN A 186 -20.51 13.48 -3.71
CA GLN A 186 -20.20 12.61 -2.57
C GLN A 186 -19.42 11.40 -3.06
N GLY A 187 -18.40 10.99 -2.28
CA GLY A 187 -17.57 9.83 -2.61
C GLY A 187 -17.72 8.74 -1.56
N TYR A 188 -17.71 7.50 -2.03
CA TYR A 188 -17.69 6.28 -1.22
C TYR A 188 -16.50 5.43 -1.65
N TYR A 189 -15.73 4.96 -0.68
CA TYR A 189 -14.64 4.03 -0.91
C TYR A 189 -14.85 2.81 -0.04
N VAL A 190 -14.89 1.63 -0.67
CA VAL A 190 -15.16 0.35 -0.02
C VAL A 190 -13.93 -0.52 -0.15
N THR A 191 -13.55 -1.14 0.95
CA THR A 191 -12.46 -2.12 0.99
C THR A 191 -12.90 -3.40 1.68
N ALA A 192 -12.15 -4.48 1.46
CA ALA A 192 -12.21 -5.62 2.37
C ALA A 192 -11.95 -5.17 3.81
N LEU A 193 -12.59 -5.84 4.78
CA LEU A 193 -12.24 -5.70 6.19
C LEU A 193 -10.86 -6.32 6.44
N VAL A 194 -10.02 -5.60 7.18
CA VAL A 194 -8.76 -6.13 7.70
C VAL A 194 -8.87 -6.15 9.21
N GLU A 195 -8.69 -7.33 9.79
CA GLU A 195 -8.69 -7.53 11.23
C GLU A 195 -7.28 -7.35 11.80
N GLY A 196 -7.20 -6.70 12.95
CA GLY A 196 -5.95 -6.49 13.68
C GLY A 196 -5.97 -5.18 14.45
N PRO A 197 -5.14 -5.07 15.50
CA PRO A 197 -4.94 -3.82 16.21
C PRO A 197 -4.24 -2.81 15.29
N ASP A 198 -4.51 -1.53 15.50
CA ASP A 198 -3.62 -0.51 14.95
C ASP A 198 -2.25 -0.59 15.64
N VAL A 199 -1.21 -0.04 15.00
CA VAL A 199 0.17 -0.18 15.51
C VAL A 199 0.30 0.34 16.94
N LEU A 200 -0.37 1.42 17.34
CA LEU A 200 -0.25 1.91 18.73
C LEU A 200 -0.79 0.92 19.73
N GLN A 201 -1.90 0.27 19.41
CA GLN A 201 -2.45 -0.80 20.23
C GLN A 201 -1.55 -2.03 20.21
N PHE A 202 -0.94 -2.35 19.07
CA PHE A 202 -0.12 -3.54 18.89
C PHE A 202 1.20 -3.50 19.68
N VAL A 203 1.88 -2.35 19.69
CA VAL A 203 3.19 -2.21 20.37
C VAL A 203 3.12 -1.46 21.70
N GLY A 204 1.96 -0.87 22.02
CA GLY A 204 1.65 -0.02 23.18
C GLY A 204 2.73 0.12 24.24
N ASP A 205 2.52 -0.55 25.38
CA ASP A 205 3.42 -0.51 26.54
C ASP A 205 4.51 -1.58 26.50
N GLU A 206 4.68 -2.28 25.38
CA GLU A 206 5.74 -3.27 25.26
C GLU A 206 7.13 -2.60 25.31
N PRO A 207 8.13 -3.31 25.87
CA PRO A 207 9.49 -2.84 25.81
C PRO A 207 10.00 -2.93 24.36
N ILE A 208 10.86 -2.01 23.94
CA ILE A 208 11.28 -1.88 22.53
C ILE A 208 12.04 -3.10 21.98
N ASN A 209 12.62 -3.91 22.86
CA ASN A 209 13.27 -5.17 22.52
C ASN A 209 12.27 -6.34 22.40
N GLY A 210 10.98 -6.11 22.65
CA GLY A 210 9.91 -7.08 22.45
C GLY A 210 9.74 -7.47 20.97
N ALA A 211 9.26 -8.68 20.74
CA ALA A 211 9.13 -9.24 19.40
C ALA A 211 8.20 -8.39 18.50
N HIS A 212 7.12 -7.84 19.05
CA HIS A 212 6.19 -6.99 18.29
C HIS A 212 6.81 -5.66 17.87
N TRP A 213 7.62 -5.05 18.74
CA TRP A 213 8.38 -3.85 18.39
C TRP A 213 9.41 -4.12 17.29
N GLN A 214 10.21 -5.18 17.40
CA GLN A 214 11.20 -5.53 16.38
C GLN A 214 10.53 -5.79 15.01
N GLN A 215 9.43 -6.55 15.00
CA GLN A 215 8.64 -6.77 13.80
C GLN A 215 8.08 -5.46 13.22
N THR A 216 7.60 -4.56 14.09
CA THR A 216 7.04 -3.27 13.69
C THR A 216 8.10 -2.35 13.09
N LEU A 217 9.29 -2.27 13.70
CA LEU A 217 10.41 -1.49 13.20
C LEU A 217 10.88 -1.98 11.83
N GLU A 218 10.98 -3.29 11.64
CA GLU A 218 11.38 -3.86 10.35
C GLU A 218 10.36 -3.55 9.24
N ARG A 219 9.06 -3.63 9.56
CA ARG A 219 8.00 -3.29 8.60
C ARG A 219 7.96 -1.81 8.25
N PHE A 220 8.15 -0.92 9.23
CA PHE A 220 8.26 0.52 8.94
C PHE A 220 9.53 0.86 8.18
N ARG A 221 10.66 0.21 8.48
CA ARG A 221 11.90 0.33 7.69
C ARG A 221 11.65 -0.03 6.23
N ALA A 222 11.05 -1.19 5.98
CA ALA A 222 10.70 -1.64 4.63
C ALA A 222 9.73 -0.69 3.92
N LEU A 223 8.73 -0.16 4.64
CA LEU A 223 7.81 0.85 4.11
C LEU A 223 8.53 2.14 3.71
N LEU A 224 9.37 2.69 4.58
CA LEU A 224 10.11 3.93 4.31
C LEU A 224 11.09 3.76 3.13
N GLN A 225 11.79 2.63 3.05
CA GLN A 225 12.62 2.28 1.90
C GLN A 225 11.79 2.21 0.61
N THR A 226 10.61 1.59 0.67
CA THR A 226 9.69 1.50 -0.47
C THR A 226 9.19 2.89 -0.89
N MET A 227 8.85 3.76 0.07
CA MET A 227 8.46 5.16 -0.17
C MET A 227 9.57 5.95 -0.87
N GLN A 228 10.82 5.79 -0.46
CA GLN A 228 11.99 6.43 -1.09
C GLN A 228 12.24 5.90 -2.50
N ARG A 229 12.23 4.58 -2.66
CA ARG A 229 12.47 3.88 -3.92
C ARG A 229 11.48 4.30 -5.01
N TYR A 230 10.19 4.39 -4.66
CA TYR A 230 9.13 4.76 -5.61
C TYR A 230 8.68 6.22 -5.51
N ARG A 231 9.34 7.03 -4.68
CA ARG A 231 9.06 8.47 -4.43
C ARG A 231 7.58 8.77 -4.21
N PHE A 232 6.98 8.13 -3.21
CA PHE A 232 5.64 8.49 -2.75
C PHE A 232 5.62 8.76 -1.25
N ILE A 233 4.68 9.61 -0.84
CA ILE A 233 4.39 9.90 0.56
C ILE A 233 3.01 9.34 0.93
N HIS A 234 2.80 9.06 2.20
CA HIS A 234 1.49 8.68 2.74
C HIS A 234 0.62 9.93 2.98
N GLY A 235 1.22 11.00 3.51
CA GLY A 235 0.55 12.29 3.77
C GLY A 235 -0.26 12.37 5.08
N ASP A 236 -0.51 11.25 5.75
CA ASP A 236 -1.10 11.17 7.10
C ASP A 236 -0.46 10.01 7.89
N MET A 237 0.88 9.96 7.93
CA MET A 237 1.64 8.85 8.50
C MET A 237 1.64 8.86 10.04
N LYS A 238 0.50 8.56 10.65
CA LYS A 238 0.37 8.30 12.09
C LYS A 238 0.21 6.80 12.35
N ALA A 239 0.67 6.31 13.48
CA ALA A 239 0.65 4.88 13.81
C ALA A 239 -0.77 4.26 13.79
N THR A 240 -1.80 5.04 14.15
CA THR A 240 -3.22 4.62 14.07
C THR A 240 -3.76 4.43 12.64
N ASN A 241 -3.02 4.86 11.60
CA ASN A 241 -3.36 4.59 10.21
C ASN A 241 -2.67 3.33 9.66
N PHE A 242 -2.06 2.51 10.52
CA PHE A 242 -1.48 1.23 10.13
C PHE A 242 -2.02 0.13 11.02
N ILE A 243 -2.46 -0.97 10.42
CA ILE A 243 -2.86 -2.19 11.14
C ILE A 243 -1.67 -3.15 11.12
N ALA A 244 -1.36 -3.70 12.29
CA ALA A 244 -0.43 -4.82 12.41
C ALA A 244 -1.20 -6.12 12.25
N THR A 245 -0.87 -6.89 11.21
CA THR A 245 -1.36 -8.26 11.03
C THR A 245 -0.23 -9.26 11.26
N ARG A 246 -0.54 -10.56 11.29
CA ARG A 246 0.49 -11.60 11.37
C ARG A 246 1.55 -11.45 10.29
N ASP A 247 1.14 -11.09 9.06
CA ASP A 247 1.99 -11.19 7.88
C ASP A 247 2.46 -9.82 7.33
N ALA A 248 1.74 -8.73 7.63
CA ALA A 248 2.03 -7.42 7.03
C ALA A 248 1.68 -6.22 7.92
N LEU A 249 2.32 -5.08 7.61
CA LEU A 249 1.89 -3.74 8.03
C LEU A 249 0.94 -3.18 6.98
N VAL A 250 -0.33 -3.05 7.32
CA VAL A 250 -1.39 -2.67 6.38
C VAL A 250 -1.68 -1.18 6.50
N ALA A 251 -1.40 -0.41 5.45
CA ALA A 251 -1.63 1.03 5.40
C ALA A 251 -3.11 1.36 5.18
N LEU A 252 -3.63 2.30 5.97
CA LEU A 252 -4.99 2.82 5.89
C LEU A 252 -4.97 4.31 5.48
N ASP A 253 -6.13 4.82 5.14
CA ASP A 253 -6.35 6.25 4.86
C ASP A 253 -5.47 6.84 3.75
N LEU A 254 -5.77 6.39 2.54
CA LEU A 254 -4.94 6.65 1.36
C LEU A 254 -5.34 7.91 0.58
N ASP A 255 -6.19 8.78 1.12
CA ASP A 255 -6.70 9.96 0.38
C ASP A 255 -5.66 11.10 0.25
N ALA A 256 -4.63 11.07 1.11
CA ALA A 256 -3.50 11.98 1.14
C ALA A 256 -2.23 11.44 0.48
N VAL A 257 -2.23 10.18 0.03
CA VAL A 257 -1.08 9.53 -0.63
C VAL A 257 -0.76 10.25 -1.94
N ARG A 258 0.53 10.49 -2.18
CA ARG A 258 1.00 11.21 -3.38
C ARG A 258 2.32 10.65 -3.90
N GLU A 259 2.32 10.32 -5.18
CA GLU A 259 3.53 10.14 -5.99
C GLU A 259 4.16 11.52 -6.29
N LEU A 260 5.48 11.64 -6.15
CA LEU A 260 6.22 12.89 -6.30
C LEU A 260 7.40 12.71 -7.26
N ARG A 261 7.43 13.54 -8.31
CA ARG A 261 8.53 13.54 -9.28
C ARG A 261 9.74 14.35 -8.80
N ASP A 262 9.47 15.51 -8.22
CA ASP A 262 10.50 16.41 -7.68
C ASP A 262 11.09 15.86 -6.38
N ARG A 263 12.39 15.61 -6.39
CA ARG A 263 13.12 15.01 -5.26
C ARG A 263 13.12 15.94 -4.04
N ARG A 264 13.24 17.26 -4.23
CA ARG A 264 13.28 18.22 -3.11
C ARG A 264 11.94 18.25 -2.37
N THR A 265 10.85 18.32 -3.12
CA THR A 265 9.48 18.25 -2.58
C THR A 265 9.21 16.90 -1.92
N PHE A 266 9.65 15.80 -2.55
CA PHE A 266 9.57 14.47 -1.96
C PHE A 266 10.27 14.40 -0.60
N ASN A 267 11.55 14.76 -0.53
CA ASN A 267 12.33 14.72 0.71
C ASN A 267 11.66 15.55 1.82
N ARG A 268 11.23 16.78 1.50
CA ARG A 268 10.53 17.64 2.47
C ARG A 268 9.23 17.02 3.01
N LEU A 269 8.43 16.42 2.13
CA LEU A 269 7.14 15.82 2.51
C LEU A 269 7.32 14.47 3.21
N LEU A 270 8.32 13.67 2.83
CA LEU A 270 8.69 12.46 3.55
C LEU A 270 9.13 12.78 4.98
N GLN A 271 9.94 13.82 5.17
CA GLN A 271 10.34 14.29 6.51
C GLN A 271 9.14 14.80 7.34
N ARG A 272 8.07 15.26 6.70
CA ARG A 272 6.82 15.58 7.40
C ARG A 272 6.09 14.31 7.84
N ASP A 273 6.03 13.30 6.99
CA ASP A 273 5.45 12.00 7.33
C ASP A 273 6.22 11.33 8.48
N ILE A 274 7.56 11.30 8.40
CA ILE A 274 8.45 10.77 9.47
C ILE A 274 8.22 11.50 10.79
N ARG A 275 8.19 12.84 10.81
CA ARG A 275 7.91 13.60 12.04
C ARG A 275 6.54 13.29 12.63
N ARG A 276 5.52 13.13 11.78
CA ARG A 276 4.17 12.75 12.20
C ARG A 276 4.12 11.33 12.76
N TRP A 277 4.94 10.43 12.22
CA TRP A 277 5.10 9.07 12.72
C TRP A 277 5.81 9.04 14.08
N LEU A 278 6.95 9.71 14.22
CA LEU A 278 7.69 9.83 15.50
C LEU A 278 6.84 10.44 16.62
N ALA A 279 6.01 11.45 16.29
CA ALA A 279 5.14 12.12 17.24
C ALA A 279 4.14 11.19 17.96
N ASN A 280 3.84 10.00 17.42
CA ASN A 280 2.96 9.04 18.09
C ASN A 280 3.56 8.48 19.39
N TRP A 281 4.88 8.55 19.57
CA TRP A 281 5.60 8.04 20.74
C TRP A 281 6.36 9.13 21.50
N GLN A 282 6.01 10.40 21.32
CA GLN A 282 6.68 11.52 22.02
C GLN A 282 6.66 11.41 23.56
N HIS A 283 5.68 10.69 24.11
CA HIS A 283 5.55 10.42 25.55
C HIS A 283 6.41 9.25 26.05
N ARG A 284 7.13 8.58 25.13
CA ARG A 284 8.01 7.44 25.37
C ARG A 284 9.43 7.77 24.90
N PRO A 285 10.16 8.64 25.63
CA PRO A 285 11.50 9.08 25.25
C PRO A 285 12.51 7.93 25.18
N ASP A 286 12.24 6.83 25.89
CA ASP A 286 12.99 5.58 25.81
C ASP A 286 13.04 4.99 24.40
N LEU A 287 12.02 5.20 23.58
CA LEU A 287 11.93 4.67 22.22
C LEU A 287 12.66 5.55 21.20
N MET A 288 12.75 6.86 21.46
CA MET A 288 13.20 7.86 20.47
C MET A 288 14.57 7.57 19.85
N PRO A 289 15.62 7.18 20.63
CA PRO A 289 16.92 6.88 20.04
C PRO A 289 16.87 5.77 18.99
N VAL A 290 16.10 4.71 19.25
CA VAL A 290 15.97 3.56 18.34
C VAL A 290 15.13 3.92 17.10
N LEU A 291 14.03 4.65 17.29
CA LEU A 291 13.19 5.09 16.17
C LEU A 291 13.96 6.04 15.25
N GLN A 292 14.71 6.98 15.82
CA GLN A 292 15.51 7.94 15.08
C GLN A 292 16.68 7.24 14.36
N ALA A 293 17.38 6.31 15.02
CA ALA A 293 18.44 5.54 14.38
C ALA A 293 17.92 4.71 13.18
N MET A 294 16.73 4.13 13.28
CA MET A 294 16.09 3.42 12.15
C MET A 294 15.80 4.38 10.99
N VAL A 295 15.23 5.55 11.27
CA VAL A 295 14.96 6.60 10.28
C VAL A 295 16.24 7.08 9.61
N ASP A 296 17.26 7.42 10.40
CA ASP A 296 18.54 7.95 9.90
C ASP A 296 19.24 6.92 9.01
N ALA A 297 19.22 5.64 9.38
CA ALA A 297 19.77 4.56 8.56
C ALA A 297 19.05 4.45 7.20
N VAL A 298 17.73 4.64 7.17
CA VAL A 298 16.95 4.61 5.92
C VAL A 298 17.22 5.85 5.05
N VAL A 299 17.33 7.03 5.66
CA VAL A 299 17.63 8.28 4.94
C VAL A 299 19.06 8.29 4.39
N ALA A 300 20.06 7.91 5.19
CA ALA A 300 21.47 7.93 4.79
C ALA A 300 21.78 6.97 3.62
N ASN A 301 21.17 5.79 3.60
CA ASN A 301 21.33 4.82 2.50
C ASN A 301 20.81 5.36 1.16
N THR A 302 19.88 6.32 1.19
CA THR A 302 19.31 6.92 -0.02
C THR A 302 20.22 7.99 -0.61
N ASP A 303 20.88 8.79 0.22
CA ASP A 303 21.81 9.82 -0.25
C ASP A 303 23.07 9.20 -0.86
N GLN A 304 23.55 8.06 -0.34
CA GLN A 304 24.65 7.31 -0.94
C GLN A 304 24.28 6.67 -2.28
N ALA A 305 23.05 6.16 -2.43
CA ALA A 305 22.56 5.63 -3.70
C ALA A 305 22.39 6.73 -4.77
N ALA A 306 21.96 7.95 -4.36
CA ALA A 306 21.81 9.09 -5.25
C ALA A 306 23.15 9.77 -5.62
N ALA A 307 24.14 9.76 -4.72
CA ALA A 307 25.47 10.33 -4.99
C ALA A 307 26.29 9.49 -5.99
N GLY A 308 25.97 8.19 -6.15
CA GLY A 308 26.52 7.33 -7.20
C GLY A 308 25.87 7.50 -8.58
N GLU A 309 24.84 8.35 -8.71
CA GLU A 309 24.11 8.65 -9.96
C GLU A 309 24.50 10.02 -10.58
N ALA A 310 25.78 10.42 -10.50
CA ALA A 310 26.25 11.58 -11.27
C ALA A 310 26.09 11.30 -12.78
N PRO A 311 25.63 12.28 -13.59
CA PRO A 311 25.24 12.04 -14.96
C PRO A 311 26.48 11.82 -15.82
N GLY A 312 26.53 10.68 -16.51
CA GLY A 312 27.32 10.57 -17.74
C GLY A 312 26.83 11.65 -18.69
N ALA A 313 27.70 12.62 -18.96
CA ALA A 313 27.46 13.67 -19.92
C ALA A 313 27.37 13.06 -21.33
N ASP A 314 26.20 13.14 -21.95
CA ASP A 314 26.10 13.13 -23.41
C ASP A 314 26.55 14.50 -23.91
N THR A 315 27.71 14.53 -24.55
CA THR A 315 28.06 15.44 -25.64
C THR A 315 28.06 14.65 -26.92
#